data_AF-A0A1I5NBJ2-F1
#
_entry.id   AF-A0A1I5NBJ2-F1
#
_cell.length_a   1.000
_cell.length_b   1.000
_cell.length_c   1.000
_cell.angle_alpha   90.00
_cell.angle_beta   90.00
_cell.angle_gamma   90.00
#
_symmetry.space_group_name_H-M   'P 1'
#
loop_
_entity.id
_entity.type
_entity.pdbx_description
1 polymer ?
#
loop_
_entity_poly.entity_id
_entity_poly.type
_entity_poly.pdbx_seq_one_letter_code
_entity_poly.pdbx_strand_id
1 'polypeptide(L)' 'MTQPAWRKASRSSTTGGDCVEVADFSSVIGVRDSRAPDAGHLALSPKTFSQLIAAIKRGELHS' A
#
# COMPACT_ATOMS: atom_id res chain seq x y z
N MET A 1 1.78 -20.87 -9.79
CA MET A 1 1.34 -19.46 -9.86
C MET A 1 1.66 -18.84 -8.51
N THR A 2 2.78 -18.12 -8.40
CA THR A 2 3.23 -17.56 -7.12
C THR A 2 2.33 -16.36 -6.81
N GLN A 3 1.44 -16.51 -5.82
CA GLN A 3 0.62 -15.38 -5.40
C GLN A 3 1.53 -14.30 -4.80
N PRO A 4 1.29 -13.02 -5.11
CA PRO A 4 2.04 -11.92 -4.51
C PRO A 4 1.93 -11.97 -2.98
N ALA A 5 3.05 -11.85 -2.30
CA ALA A 5 3.10 -11.83 -0.84
C ALA A 5 2.65 -10.45 -0.32
N TRP A 6 1.34 -10.28 -0.14
CA TRP A 6 0.77 -9.09 0.47
C TRP A 6 1.20 -8.97 1.94
N ARG A 7 1.75 -7.81 2.30
CA ARG A 7 2.14 -7.47 3.67
C ARG A 7 1.23 -6.38 4.19
N LYS A 8 0.55 -6.66 5.30
CA LYS A 8 -0.34 -5.73 6.00
C LYS A 8 0.47 -4.77 6.87
N ALA A 9 0.11 -3.49 6.89
CA ALA A 9 0.77 -2.52 7.75
C ALA A 9 0.52 -2.81 9.24
N SER A 10 1.55 -2.71 10.08
CA SER A 10 1.50 -3.02 11.52
C SER A 10 0.61 -2.07 12.35
N ARG A 11 0.15 -0.95 11.77
CA ARG A 11 -0.81 -0.03 12.39
C ARG A 11 -2.28 -0.43 12.17
N SER A 12 -2.50 -1.59 11.54
CA SER A 12 -3.80 -2.27 11.42
C SER A 12 -4.23 -2.84 12.77
N SER A 13 -4.55 -1.98 13.74
CA SER A 13 -5.14 -2.41 15.00
C SER A 13 -6.59 -2.82 14.76
N THR A 14 -7.05 -3.89 15.42
CA THR A 14 -8.43 -4.43 15.43
C THR A 14 -9.53 -3.37 15.68
N THR A 15 -9.16 -2.18 16.14
CA THR A 15 -10.05 -1.08 16.51
C THR A 15 -10.29 -0.04 15.39
N GLY A 16 -10.09 -0.39 14.11
CA GLY A 16 -10.69 0.35 12.99
C GLY A 16 -9.83 1.40 12.28
N GLY A 17 -8.50 1.35 12.40
CA GLY A 17 -7.60 2.17 11.56
C GLY A 17 -7.52 1.65 10.12
N ASP A 18 -7.42 2.55 9.14
CA ASP A 18 -7.22 2.25 7.71
C ASP A 18 -6.12 1.21 7.49
N CYS A 19 -6.54 -0.03 7.20
CA CYS A 19 -5.64 -1.16 7.03
C CYS A 19 -5.16 -1.20 5.58
N VAL A 20 -3.96 -0.70 5.30
CA VAL A 20 -3.35 -0.83 3.96
C VAL A 20 -2.48 -2.09 3.84
N GLU A 21 -2.50 -2.72 2.68
CA GLU A 21 -1.61 -3.83 2.31
C GLU A 21 -0.75 -3.44 1.11
N VAL A 22 0.50 -3.92 1.12
CA VAL A 22 1.46 -3.67 0.03
C VAL A 22 2.03 -5.01 -0.46
N ALA A 23 2.15 -5.16 -1.77
CA ALA A 23 2.82 -6.31 -2.38
C ALA A 23 3.85 -5.84 -3.41
N ASP A 24 4.98 -6.55 -3.44
CA ASP A 24 5.96 -6.41 -4.50
C ASP A 24 5.63 -7.37 -5.65
N PHE A 25 5.45 -6.81 -6.84
CA PHE A 25 5.17 -7.54 -8.07
C PHE A 25 6.33 -7.44 -9.06
N SER A 26 7.59 -7.54 -8.59
CA SER A 26 8.85 -7.53 -9.38
C SER A 26 9.13 -6.31 -10.27
N SER A 27 8.12 -5.61 -10.77
CA SER A 27 8.14 -4.46 -11.67
C SER A 27 7.25 -3.32 -11.15
N VAL A 28 6.27 -3.65 -10.30
CA VAL A 28 5.37 -2.68 -9.67
C VAL A 28 5.15 -3.03 -8.20
N ILE A 29 4.78 -2.02 -7.43
CA ILE A 29 4.34 -2.11 -6.05
C ILE A 29 2.82 -1.96 -6.04
N GLY A 30 2.12 -2.99 -5.60
CA GLY A 30 0.67 -2.95 -5.39
C GLY A 30 0.36 -2.38 -4.01
N VAL A 31 -0.59 -1.45 -3.94
CA VAL A 31 -1.13 -0.91 -2.69
C VAL A 31 -2.64 -1.07 -2.72
N ARG A 32 -3.21 -1.70 -1.70
CA ARG A 32 -4.67 -1.87 -1.59
C ARG A 32 -5.15 -1.62 -0.17
N ASP A 33 -6.44 -1.31 -0.07
CA ASP A 33 -7.14 -1.31 1.20
C ASP A 33 -7.52 -2.75 1.58
N SER A 34 -7.28 -3.12 2.84
CA SER A 34 -7.56 -4.47 3.36
C SER A 34 -9.06 -4.72 3.53
N ARG A 35 -9.88 -3.67 3.64
CA ARG A 35 -11.33 -3.76 3.83
C ARG A 35 -12.07 -3.90 2.50
N ALA A 36 -11.44 -3.48 1.40
CA ALA A 36 -11.97 -3.60 0.05
C ALA A 36 -10.98 -4.29 -0.92
N PRO A 37 -10.60 -5.56 -0.69
CA PRO A 37 -9.64 -6.27 -1.54
C PRO A 37 -10.15 -6.47 -2.99
N ASP A 38 -11.48 -6.54 -3.17
CA ASP A 38 -12.12 -6.70 -4.48
C ASP A 38 -12.29 -5.38 -5.24
N ALA A 39 -12.09 -4.22 -4.59
CA ALA A 39 -12.12 -2.91 -5.25
C ALA A 39 -10.88 -2.65 -6.12
N GLY A 40 -9.90 -3.55 -6.08
CA GLY A 40 -8.66 -3.47 -6.83
C GLY A 40 -7.48 -2.95 -6.01
N HIS A 41 -6.39 -2.63 -6.70
CA HIS A 41 -5.17 -2.13 -6.09
C HIS A 41 -4.53 -1.07 -6.97
N LEU A 42 -3.86 -0.10 -6.35
CA LEU A 42 -3.01 0.84 -7.04
C LEU A 42 -1.70 0.15 -7.40
N ALA A 43 -1.33 0.17 -8.68
CA ALA A 43 -0.04 -0.31 -9.16
C ALA A 43 0.89 0.89 -9.37
N LEU A 44 1.93 0.99 -8.54
CA LEU A 44 2.91 2.08 -8.58
C LEU A 44 4.26 1.55 -9.01
N SER A 45 5.03 2.34 -9.76
CA SER A 45 6.46 2.00 -9.95
C SER A 45 7.20 2.08 -8.61
N PRO A 46 8.29 1.32 -8.39
CA PRO A 46 9.10 1.41 -7.17
C PRO A 46 9.59 2.84 -6.87
N LYS A 47 9.89 3.61 -7.93
CA LYS A 47 10.28 5.02 -7.82
C LYS A 47 9.14 5.89 -7.32
N THR A 48 7.95 5.75 -7.91
CA THR A 48 6.74 6.50 -7.50
C THR A 48 6.34 6.15 -6.07
N PHE A 49 6.39 4.87 -5.70
CA PHE A 49 6.13 4.43 -4.33
C PHE A 49 7.10 5.07 -3.33
N SER A 50 8.40 5.10 -3.64
CA SER A 50 9.39 5.74 -2.78
C SER A 50 9.14 7.25 -2.60
N GLN A 51 8.76 7.94 -3.68
CA GLN A 51 8.39 9.36 -3.63
C GLN A 51 7.13 9.60 -2.80
N LEU A 52 6.11 8.74 -2.94
CA LEU A 52 4.89 8.78 -2.15
C LEU A 52 5.20 8.65 -0.66
N ILE A 53 5.97 7.63 -0.25
CA ILE A 53 6.36 7.45 1.15
C ILE A 53 7.14 8.65 1.67
N ALA A 54 8.02 9.23 0.86
CA ALA A 54 8.78 10.40 1.24
C ALA A 54 7.87 11.64 1.45
N ALA A 55 6.86 11.83 0.59
CA ALA A 55 5.87 12.90 0.73
C ALA A 55 4.97 12.69 1.98
N ILE A 56 4.53 11.45 2.25
CA ILE A 56 3.80 11.11 3.49
C ILE A 56 4.61 11.50 4.71
N LYS A 57 5.89 11.10 4.76
CA LYS A 57 6.78 11.39 5.90
C LYS A 57 7.01 12.90 6.12
N ARG A 58 6.96 13.69 5.05
CA ARG A 58 7.08 15.15 5.11
C ARG A 58 5.76 15.86 5.42
N GLY A 59 4.64 15.15 5.45
CA GLY A 59 3.31 15.73 5.67
C GLY A 59 2.82 16.58 4.48
N GLU A 60 3.38 16.37 3.29
CA GLU A 60 3.10 17.21 2.11
C GLU A 60 1.91 16.73 1.28
N LEU A 61 1.33 15.58 1.64
CA LEU A 61 0.07 15.15 1.07
C LEU A 61 -1.06 15.89 1.76
N HIS A 62 -1.32 17.10 1.28
CA HIS A 62 -2.53 17.83 1.61
C HIS A 62 -3.71 17.17 0.88
N SER A 63 -4.68 16.66 1.64
CA SER A 63 -5.95 16.13 1.14
C SER A 63 -6.87 17.24 0.67
#